data_AF-A0A2N3A595-F1
#
_entry.id   AF-A0A2N3A595-F1
#
_cell.length_a   1.000
_cell.length_b   1.000
_cell.length_c   1.000
_cell.angle_alpha   90.00
_cell.angle_beta   90.00
_cell.angle_gamma   90.00
#
_symmetry.space_group_name_H-M   'P 1'
#
loop_
_entity.id
_entity.type
_entity.pdbx_description
1 polymer ?
#
loop_
_entity_poly.entity_id
_entity_poly.type
_entity_poly.pdbx_seq_one_letter_code
_entity_poly.pdbx_strand_id
1 'polypeptide(L)'
;MKSILKSLIAIFILGIIATGFTPKPNNSKQFIIQSTDNNISMADLSLSAGIITNRLKSFSSEKFEVSTIAGKNQIKVILGKNWDINLAENLITQKGVLEFYETCNYKEVTELLKGDSIPASLFGNNVPAESSAQIGCTSSEGVAQADKFMNALGLDQKCRFAWSSVFEDPEVCLYALKLNNGEGVICKGDDIESFVSGNETGSKENYISFSFKKQAVQLWAEITKRNSGKAIAMVLDGKVIFAPAVMDEITSGKCTLTGGFTAVQMNYIAAICANGELPVSFKVVN
;
A
#
# COMPACT_ATOMS: atom_id res chain seq x y z
N MET A 1 -14.43 78.99 -49.60
CA MET A 1 -13.24 78.25 -50.10
C MET A 1 -13.36 76.79 -49.69
N LYS A 2 -13.62 75.90 -50.65
CA LYS A 2 -13.63 74.43 -50.44
C LYS A 2 -12.20 73.92 -50.61
N SER A 3 -11.65 73.22 -49.63
CA SER A 3 -10.37 72.51 -49.76
C SER A 3 -10.63 71.01 -49.91
N ILE A 4 -9.90 70.43 -50.86
CA ILE A 4 -10.12 69.14 -51.50
C ILE A 4 -9.45 68.04 -50.69
N LEU A 5 -10.24 67.01 -50.41
CA LEU A 5 -9.88 65.73 -49.80
C LEU A 5 -8.91 64.97 -50.72
N LYS A 6 -7.67 64.74 -50.27
CA LYS A 6 -6.75 63.77 -50.88
C LYS A 6 -6.72 62.50 -50.03
N SER A 7 -7.19 61.42 -50.62
CA SER A 7 -7.24 60.08 -50.07
C SER A 7 -5.83 59.47 -50.05
N LEU A 8 -5.37 58.99 -48.90
CA LEU A 8 -4.18 58.15 -48.77
C LEU A 8 -4.64 56.80 -48.19
N ILE A 9 -4.59 55.77 -49.02
CA ILE A 9 -4.90 54.39 -48.67
C ILE A 9 -3.71 53.85 -47.86
N ALA A 10 -3.90 53.67 -46.55
CA ALA A 10 -2.95 52.95 -45.71
C ALA A 10 -3.33 51.47 -45.70
N ILE A 11 -2.53 50.65 -46.39
CA ILE A 11 -2.60 49.20 -46.34
C ILE A 11 -2.05 48.76 -44.98
N PHE A 12 -2.96 48.37 -44.07
CA PHE A 12 -2.58 47.78 -42.79
C PHE A 12 -2.35 46.28 -43.00
N ILE A 13 -1.09 45.90 -43.24
CA ILE A 13 -0.67 44.50 -43.14
C ILE A 13 -0.70 44.16 -41.64
N LEU A 14 -1.78 43.51 -41.19
CA LEU A 14 -1.77 42.84 -39.89
C LEU A 14 -0.73 41.72 -39.95
N GLY A 15 0.46 42.00 -39.42
CA GLY A 15 1.39 40.97 -39.01
C GLY A 15 0.73 40.15 -37.90
N ILE A 16 0.27 38.95 -38.23
CA ILE A 16 -0.05 37.93 -37.25
C ILE A 16 1.29 37.55 -36.61
N ILE A 17 1.60 38.17 -35.48
CA ILE A 17 2.59 37.61 -34.56
C ILE A 17 1.90 36.38 -33.98
N ALA A 18 2.08 35.25 -34.65
CA ALA A 18 1.88 33.96 -34.02
C ALA A 18 2.95 33.87 -32.92
N THR A 19 2.60 34.29 -31.69
CA THR A 19 3.28 33.79 -30.51
C THR A 19 2.97 32.31 -30.45
N GLY A 20 3.78 31.54 -31.17
CA GLY A 20 3.88 30.12 -30.98
C GLY A 20 4.31 29.89 -29.53
N PHE A 21 3.33 29.71 -28.65
CA PHE A 21 3.52 28.85 -27.49
C PHE A 21 3.83 27.48 -28.06
N THR A 22 5.10 27.23 -28.39
CA THR A 22 5.58 25.86 -28.46
C THR A 22 5.36 25.31 -27.05
N PRO A 23 4.53 24.27 -26.86
CA PRO A 23 4.47 23.60 -25.58
C PRO A 23 5.90 23.16 -25.30
N LYS A 24 6.48 23.68 -24.21
CA LYS A 24 7.74 23.16 -23.69
C LYS A 24 7.55 21.64 -23.63
N PRO A 25 8.45 20.82 -24.19
CA PRO A 25 8.27 19.37 -24.23
C PRO A 25 7.97 18.91 -22.80
N ASN A 26 6.73 18.50 -22.60
CA ASN A 26 6.21 18.21 -21.28
C ASN A 26 6.65 16.79 -20.95
N ASN A 27 7.85 16.67 -20.38
CA ASN A 27 8.38 15.40 -19.90
C ASN A 27 7.66 14.91 -18.62
N SER A 28 6.39 15.28 -18.45
CA SER A 28 5.52 14.81 -17.38
C SER A 28 4.85 13.50 -17.81
N LYS A 29 4.83 12.50 -16.94
CA LYS A 29 4.02 11.30 -17.16
C LYS A 29 2.59 11.56 -16.69
N GLN A 30 1.61 11.16 -17.49
CA GLN A 30 0.19 11.28 -17.15
C GLN A 30 -0.41 9.90 -16.91
N PHE A 31 -1.12 9.75 -15.80
CA PHE A 31 -2.01 8.63 -15.51
C PHE A 31 -3.46 9.08 -15.54
N ILE A 32 -4.30 8.27 -16.17
CA ILE A 32 -5.75 8.34 -16.00
C ILE A 32 -6.13 7.06 -15.28
N ILE A 33 -6.67 7.18 -14.08
CA ILE A 33 -7.19 6.05 -13.33
C ILE A 33 -8.72 6.10 -13.33
N GLN A 34 -9.32 4.96 -13.62
CA GLN A 34 -10.77 4.74 -13.70
C GLN A 34 -11.20 3.92 -12.49
N SER A 35 -12.24 4.37 -11.79
CA SER A 35 -12.81 3.53 -10.74
C SER A 35 -13.40 2.25 -11.33
N THR A 36 -13.13 1.12 -10.69
CA THR A 36 -13.69 -0.20 -11.03
C THR A 36 -15.01 -0.47 -10.33
N ASP A 37 -15.42 0.40 -9.40
CA ASP A 37 -16.62 0.20 -8.59
C ASP A 37 -17.84 0.78 -9.32
N ASN A 38 -19.00 0.14 -9.12
CA ASN A 38 -20.26 0.61 -9.70
C ASN A 38 -20.82 1.77 -8.88
N ASN A 39 -21.37 2.80 -9.54
CA ASN A 39 -22.10 3.92 -8.91
C ASN A 39 -21.32 4.66 -7.80
N ILE A 40 -20.14 5.18 -8.13
CA ILE A 40 -19.37 6.01 -7.17
C ILE A 40 -19.97 7.41 -7.01
N SER A 41 -19.89 7.97 -5.80
CA SER A 41 -20.28 9.34 -5.55
C SER A 41 -19.16 10.32 -5.90
N MET A 42 -19.50 11.59 -6.16
CA MET A 42 -18.50 12.65 -6.30
C MET A 42 -17.68 12.86 -5.02
N ALA A 43 -18.27 12.57 -3.85
CA ALA A 43 -17.59 12.66 -2.57
C ALA A 43 -16.48 11.60 -2.46
N ASP A 44 -16.75 10.36 -2.86
CA ASP A 44 -15.77 9.27 -2.84
C ASP A 44 -14.63 9.52 -3.82
N LEU A 45 -14.96 10.04 -5.02
CA LEU A 45 -13.95 10.40 -6.01
C LEU A 45 -13.06 11.55 -5.53
N SER A 46 -13.64 12.56 -4.88
CA SER A 46 -12.89 13.68 -4.29
C SER A 46 -12.04 13.25 -3.10
N LEU A 47 -12.57 12.37 -2.23
CA LEU A 47 -11.83 11.81 -1.11
C LEU A 47 -10.63 10.98 -1.60
N SER A 48 -10.84 10.14 -2.63
CA SER A 48 -9.78 9.38 -3.28
C SER A 48 -8.68 10.28 -3.84
N ALA A 49 -9.04 11.36 -4.54
CA ALA A 49 -8.07 12.33 -5.06
C ALA A 49 -7.26 13.01 -3.95
N GLY A 50 -7.88 13.29 -2.79
CA GLY A 50 -7.21 13.81 -1.61
C GLY A 50 -6.21 12.81 -1.01
N ILE A 51 -6.62 11.55 -0.85
CA ILE A 51 -5.74 10.47 -0.36
C ILE A 51 -4.54 10.28 -1.30
N ILE A 52 -4.78 10.19 -2.61
CA ILE A 52 -3.72 10.07 -3.61
C ILE A 52 -2.74 11.25 -3.53
N THR A 53 -3.28 12.47 -3.39
CA THR A 53 -2.46 13.68 -3.23
C THR A 53 -1.55 13.58 -2.00
N ASN A 54 -2.08 13.13 -0.87
CA ASN A 54 -1.30 13.03 0.36
C ASN A 54 -0.26 11.90 0.27
N ARG A 55 -0.59 10.75 -0.34
CA ARG A 55 0.36 9.66 -0.60
C ARG A 55 1.56 10.13 -1.44
N LEU A 56 1.29 10.79 -2.57
CA LEU A 56 2.34 11.33 -3.44
C LEU A 56 3.19 12.38 -2.70
N LYS A 57 2.55 13.29 -1.96
CA LYS A 57 3.23 14.32 -1.16
C LYS A 57 4.11 13.74 -0.05
N SER A 58 3.63 12.70 0.64
CA SER A 58 4.39 12.02 1.71
C SER A 58 5.56 11.21 1.16
N PHE A 59 5.44 10.70 -0.06
CA PHE A 59 6.47 9.87 -0.67
C PHE A 59 7.59 10.68 -1.34
N SER A 60 7.28 11.79 -2.01
CA SER A 60 8.24 12.55 -2.80
C SER A 60 8.02 14.06 -2.75
N SER A 61 9.11 14.82 -2.86
CA SER A 61 9.11 16.28 -3.03
C SER A 61 8.98 16.72 -4.49
N GLU A 62 8.98 15.76 -5.44
CA GLU A 62 8.83 16.02 -6.86
C GLU A 62 7.45 16.60 -7.20
N LYS A 63 7.39 17.42 -8.25
CA LYS A 63 6.12 18.06 -8.66
C LYS A 63 5.11 17.03 -9.13
N PHE A 64 3.84 17.24 -8.81
CA PHE A 64 2.71 16.47 -9.33
C PHE A 64 1.43 17.30 -9.29
N GLU A 65 0.41 16.85 -10.04
CA GLU A 65 -0.94 17.40 -10.01
C GLU A 65 -1.95 16.25 -9.98
N VAL A 66 -3.00 16.39 -9.16
CA VAL A 66 -4.12 15.44 -9.08
C VAL A 66 -5.41 16.20 -9.31
N SER A 67 -6.25 15.71 -10.22
CA SER A 67 -7.55 16.32 -10.52
C SER A 67 -8.59 15.27 -10.84
N THR A 68 -9.83 15.50 -10.44
CA THR A 68 -10.96 14.64 -10.83
C THR A 68 -11.42 15.00 -12.24
N ILE A 69 -11.84 14.00 -13.02
CA ILE A 69 -12.48 14.23 -14.32
C ILE A 69 -13.98 14.05 -14.12
N ALA A 70 -14.68 15.19 -14.04
CA ALA A 70 -16.12 15.24 -13.83
C ALA A 70 -16.86 14.39 -14.88
N GLY A 71 -17.84 13.62 -14.42
CA GLY A 71 -18.70 12.79 -15.28
C GLY A 71 -18.06 11.52 -15.84
N LYS A 72 -16.80 11.20 -15.49
CA LYS A 72 -16.10 10.00 -15.98
C LYS A 72 -15.62 9.03 -14.90
N ASN A 73 -15.91 9.27 -13.62
CA ASN A 73 -15.44 8.43 -12.51
C ASN A 73 -13.92 8.20 -12.56
N GLN A 74 -13.19 9.23 -12.99
CA GLN A 74 -11.76 9.19 -13.29
C GLN A 74 -11.00 10.22 -12.47
N ILE A 75 -9.75 9.89 -12.17
CA ILE A 75 -8.76 10.82 -11.61
C ILE A 75 -7.60 10.91 -12.59
N LYS A 76 -7.21 12.14 -12.90
CA LYS A 76 -6.01 12.46 -13.67
C LYS A 76 -4.88 12.78 -12.71
N VAL A 77 -3.75 12.09 -12.88
CA VAL A 77 -2.51 12.35 -12.15
C VAL A 77 -1.43 12.73 -13.16
N ILE A 78 -0.78 13.87 -12.96
CA ILE A 78 0.36 14.32 -13.75
C ILE A 78 1.58 14.31 -12.83
N LEU A 79 2.63 13.60 -13.22
CA LEU A 79 3.87 13.48 -12.47
C LEU A 79 4.99 14.23 -13.16
N GLY A 80 5.86 14.88 -12.37
CA GLY A 80 7.11 15.46 -12.83
C GLY A 80 8.08 14.40 -13.37
N LYS A 81 9.20 14.87 -13.94
CA LYS A 81 10.15 14.03 -14.70
C LYS A 81 10.83 12.94 -13.87
N ASN A 82 11.09 13.17 -12.58
CA ASN A 82 11.96 12.31 -11.77
C ASN A 82 11.20 11.27 -10.94
N TRP A 83 9.91 11.09 -11.19
CA TRP A 83 9.14 10.06 -10.50
C TRP A 83 9.56 8.66 -10.94
N ASP A 84 9.69 7.75 -9.98
CA ASP A 84 9.62 6.32 -10.25
C ASP A 84 8.17 5.99 -10.63
N ILE A 85 7.98 5.62 -11.90
CA ILE A 85 6.64 5.45 -12.49
C ILE A 85 5.95 4.21 -11.93
N ASN A 86 6.68 3.14 -11.62
CA ASN A 86 6.09 1.91 -11.09
C ASN A 86 5.62 2.12 -9.65
N LEU A 87 6.46 2.76 -8.83
CA LEU A 87 6.06 3.11 -7.46
C LEU A 87 4.92 4.13 -7.44
N ALA A 88 4.95 5.12 -8.33
CA ALA A 88 3.87 6.10 -8.43
C ALA A 88 2.54 5.46 -8.86
N GLU A 89 2.56 4.54 -9.82
CA GLU A 89 1.37 3.79 -10.23
C GLU A 89 0.77 3.01 -9.06
N ASN A 90 1.61 2.33 -8.27
CA ASN A 90 1.14 1.61 -7.09
C ASN A 90 0.59 2.58 -6.02
N LEU A 91 1.24 3.72 -5.75
CA LEU A 91 0.76 4.72 -4.79
C LEU A 91 -0.65 5.25 -5.11
N ILE A 92 -0.98 5.40 -6.40
CA ILE A 92 -2.26 5.95 -6.85
C ILE A 92 -3.36 4.91 -7.06
N THR A 93 -3.02 3.62 -7.14
CA THR A 93 -3.99 2.53 -7.39
C THR A 93 -4.20 1.60 -6.21
N GLN A 94 -3.19 1.42 -5.35
CA GLN A 94 -3.27 0.53 -4.21
C GLN A 94 -4.38 0.96 -3.25
N LYS A 95 -5.22 0.03 -2.78
CA LYS A 95 -6.36 0.36 -1.91
C LYS A 95 -5.88 0.90 -0.56
N GLY A 96 -4.91 0.25 0.08
CA GLY A 96 -4.30 0.70 1.34
C GLY A 96 -5.04 0.24 2.59
N VAL A 97 -5.71 -0.91 2.52
CA VAL A 97 -6.35 -1.58 3.65
C VAL A 97 -5.27 -2.08 4.60
N LEU A 98 -5.07 -1.40 5.73
CA LEU A 98 -4.11 -1.80 6.77
C LEU A 98 -4.84 -2.56 7.89
N GLU A 99 -4.40 -3.77 8.18
CA GLU A 99 -4.96 -4.65 9.20
C GLU A 99 -3.85 -5.31 10.01
N PHE A 100 -4.16 -5.63 11.26
CA PHE A 100 -3.29 -6.39 12.15
C PHE A 100 -3.95 -7.72 12.53
N TYR A 101 -3.15 -8.78 12.62
CA TYR A 101 -3.61 -10.12 12.95
C TYR A 101 -2.66 -10.80 13.93
N GLU A 102 -3.19 -11.56 14.88
CA GLU A 102 -2.39 -12.59 15.56
C GLU A 102 -2.05 -13.68 14.53
N THR A 103 -0.85 -14.26 14.61
CA THR A 103 -0.49 -15.38 13.73
C THR A 103 -0.63 -16.71 14.45
N CYS A 104 -0.88 -17.77 13.68
CA CYS A 104 -0.60 -19.13 14.11
C CYS A 104 0.83 -19.48 13.73
N ASN A 105 1.58 -20.06 14.67
CA ASN A 105 2.90 -20.59 14.35
C ASN A 105 2.83 -21.95 13.64
N TYR A 106 3.95 -22.40 13.09
CA TYR A 106 4.04 -23.65 12.34
C TYR A 106 3.50 -24.85 13.14
N LYS A 107 3.84 -24.95 14.43
CA LYS A 107 3.31 -26.00 15.31
C LYS A 107 1.79 -25.94 15.44
N GLU A 108 1.24 -24.77 15.75
CA GLU A 108 -0.21 -24.58 15.89
C GLU A 108 -0.93 -24.96 14.59
N VAL A 109 -0.39 -24.59 13.43
CA VAL A 109 -0.97 -24.99 12.13
C VAL A 109 -0.93 -26.51 11.96
N THR A 110 0.21 -27.16 12.20
CA THR A 110 0.33 -28.63 12.04
C THR A 110 -0.58 -29.40 13.01
N GLU A 111 -0.80 -28.91 14.23
CA GLU A 111 -1.76 -29.49 15.18
C GLU A 111 -3.22 -29.38 14.68
N LEU A 112 -3.55 -28.36 13.88
CA LEU A 112 -4.87 -28.22 13.27
C LEU A 112 -5.15 -29.22 12.16
N LEU A 113 -4.12 -29.84 11.57
CA LEU A 113 -4.22 -30.74 10.41
C LEU A 113 -4.73 -32.15 10.76
N LYS A 114 -4.89 -32.49 12.05
CA LYS A 114 -5.50 -33.75 12.52
C LYS A 114 -4.99 -35.04 11.84
N GLY A 115 -3.73 -35.07 11.41
CA GLY A 115 -3.11 -36.23 10.77
C GLY A 115 -2.61 -35.97 9.34
N ASP A 116 -3.06 -34.89 8.70
CA ASP A 116 -2.43 -34.40 7.47
C ASP A 116 -1.08 -33.73 7.78
N SER A 117 -0.18 -33.71 6.80
CA SER A 117 1.12 -33.03 6.90
C SER A 117 1.29 -32.06 5.75
N ILE A 118 1.97 -30.94 6.01
CA ILE A 118 2.34 -29.98 4.97
C ILE A 118 3.54 -30.57 4.20
N PRO A 119 3.41 -30.89 2.89
CA PRO A 119 4.52 -31.44 2.14
C PRO A 119 5.63 -30.40 2.00
N ALA A 120 6.83 -30.72 2.48
CA ALA A 120 7.98 -29.81 2.43
C ALA A 120 8.33 -29.39 0.98
N SER A 121 7.98 -30.22 -0.01
CA SER A 121 8.17 -29.92 -1.43
C SER A 121 7.37 -28.70 -1.92
N LEU A 122 6.33 -28.27 -1.20
CA LEU A 122 5.62 -27.03 -1.52
C LEU A 122 6.47 -25.77 -1.26
N PHE A 123 7.46 -25.88 -0.37
CA PHE A 123 8.24 -24.76 0.17
C PHE A 123 9.75 -24.99 0.05
N GLY A 124 10.19 -25.52 -1.09
CA GLY A 124 11.62 -25.71 -1.38
C GLY A 124 12.33 -26.71 -0.46
N ASN A 125 11.59 -27.58 0.23
CA ASN A 125 12.07 -28.50 1.26
C ASN A 125 12.64 -27.83 2.52
N ASN A 126 12.35 -26.54 2.74
CA ASN A 126 12.66 -25.87 3.98
C ASN A 126 11.49 -26.02 4.96
N VAL A 127 11.75 -26.60 6.13
CA VAL A 127 10.76 -26.74 7.20
C VAL A 127 11.01 -25.65 8.24
N PRO A 128 10.05 -24.73 8.46
CA PRO A 128 10.21 -23.68 9.46
C PRO A 128 10.36 -24.24 10.88
N ALA A 129 10.95 -23.43 11.76
CA ALA A 129 10.93 -23.73 13.20
C ALA A 129 9.50 -23.78 13.74
N GLU A 130 9.24 -24.60 14.77
CA GLU A 130 7.91 -24.76 15.37
C GLU A 130 7.27 -23.42 15.81
N SER A 131 8.08 -22.50 16.33
CA SER A 131 7.64 -21.17 16.77
C SER A 131 7.51 -20.14 15.65
N SER A 132 7.93 -20.48 14.42
CA SER A 132 7.88 -19.56 13.28
C SER A 132 6.44 -19.22 12.92
N ALA A 133 6.17 -17.94 12.67
CA ALA A 133 4.92 -17.50 12.06
C ALA A 133 4.86 -17.80 10.55
N GLN A 134 6.00 -18.04 9.92
CA GLN A 134 6.08 -18.48 8.53
C GLN A 134 5.77 -19.97 8.45
N ILE A 135 4.81 -20.32 7.60
CA ILE A 135 4.41 -21.70 7.32
C ILE A 135 5.32 -22.34 6.28
N GLY A 136 5.88 -21.52 5.40
CA GLY A 136 6.85 -21.91 4.39
C GLY A 136 6.99 -20.80 3.35
N CYS A 137 8.05 -20.86 2.55
CA CYS A 137 8.32 -19.88 1.53
C CYS A 137 8.59 -20.57 0.19
N THR A 138 8.20 -19.93 -0.91
CA THR A 138 8.30 -20.51 -2.26
C THR A 138 8.43 -19.39 -3.29
N SER A 139 8.84 -19.75 -4.51
CA SER A 139 8.86 -18.78 -5.62
C SER A 139 7.45 -18.43 -6.08
N SER A 140 7.31 -17.42 -6.91
CA SER A 140 6.02 -17.02 -7.48
C SER A 140 5.30 -18.17 -8.22
N GLU A 141 6.04 -19.10 -8.84
CA GLU A 141 5.47 -20.28 -9.50
C GLU A 141 4.87 -21.31 -8.53
N GLY A 142 5.41 -21.40 -7.30
CA GLY A 142 4.97 -22.37 -6.29
C GLY A 142 3.68 -21.97 -5.56
N VAL A 143 3.33 -20.67 -5.58
CA VAL A 143 2.20 -20.10 -4.84
C VAL A 143 0.88 -20.83 -5.14
N ALA A 144 0.55 -21.04 -6.42
CA ALA A 144 -0.72 -21.65 -6.81
C ALA A 144 -0.85 -23.10 -6.33
N GLN A 145 0.25 -23.84 -6.29
CA GLN A 145 0.27 -25.22 -5.80
C GLN A 145 0.08 -25.25 -4.28
N ALA A 146 0.78 -24.37 -3.56
CA ALA A 146 0.64 -24.23 -2.11
C ALA A 146 -0.79 -23.80 -1.74
N ASP A 147 -1.36 -22.78 -2.40
CA ASP A 147 -2.74 -22.33 -2.15
C ASP A 147 -3.76 -23.45 -2.36
N LYS A 148 -3.63 -24.22 -3.43
CA LYS A 148 -4.52 -25.36 -3.69
C LYS A 148 -4.49 -26.37 -2.54
N PHE A 149 -3.30 -26.68 -2.03
CA PHE A 149 -3.14 -27.59 -0.91
C PHE A 149 -3.74 -27.00 0.37
N MET A 150 -3.36 -25.76 0.72
CA MET A 150 -3.78 -25.13 1.98
C MET A 150 -5.30 -24.92 2.05
N ASN A 151 -5.94 -24.57 0.93
CA ASN A 151 -7.39 -24.41 0.86
C ASN A 151 -8.14 -25.74 1.00
N ALA A 152 -7.54 -26.86 0.60
CA ALA A 152 -8.16 -28.18 0.75
C ALA A 152 -8.23 -28.66 2.21
N LEU A 153 -7.45 -28.06 3.11
CA LEU A 153 -7.39 -28.44 4.53
C LEU A 153 -8.61 -27.97 5.34
N GLY A 154 -9.45 -27.06 4.80
CA GLY A 154 -10.67 -26.60 5.49
C GLY A 154 -10.40 -25.87 6.81
N LEU A 155 -9.33 -25.06 6.84
CA LEU A 155 -8.93 -24.28 8.02
C LEU A 155 -9.51 -22.86 8.05
N ASP A 156 -10.38 -22.51 7.12
CA ASP A 156 -10.95 -21.17 6.88
C ASP A 156 -11.69 -20.57 8.09
N GLN A 157 -12.15 -21.39 9.03
CA GLN A 157 -12.78 -20.92 10.28
C GLN A 157 -11.78 -20.57 11.38
N LYS A 158 -10.53 -21.04 11.26
CA LYS A 158 -9.47 -20.92 12.27
C LYS A 158 -8.30 -20.06 11.84
N CYS A 159 -7.97 -20.11 10.55
CA CYS A 159 -6.86 -19.38 9.97
C CYS A 159 -7.22 -18.89 8.56
N ARG A 160 -6.83 -17.65 8.25
CA ARG A 160 -6.73 -17.15 6.88
C ARG A 160 -5.28 -17.24 6.44
N PHE A 161 -5.01 -17.88 5.32
CA PHE A 161 -3.66 -17.88 4.74
C PHE A 161 -3.40 -16.58 3.98
N ALA A 162 -2.24 -15.98 4.21
CA ALA A 162 -1.82 -14.76 3.54
C ALA A 162 -0.34 -14.83 3.17
N TRP A 163 -0.05 -14.45 1.93
CA TRP A 163 1.33 -14.38 1.42
C TRP A 163 1.97 -13.05 1.77
N SER A 164 3.28 -13.05 1.99
CA SER A 164 4.05 -11.81 1.94
C SER A 164 4.07 -11.26 0.52
N SER A 165 3.97 -9.94 0.39
CA SER A 165 4.24 -9.27 -0.87
C SER A 165 4.27 -7.77 -0.64
N VAL A 166 5.38 -7.13 -1.01
CA VAL A 166 5.41 -5.67 -1.10
C VAL A 166 6.19 -5.21 -2.33
N PHE A 167 7.25 -5.92 -2.72
CA PHE A 167 8.16 -5.46 -3.78
C PHE A 167 8.80 -6.62 -4.55
N GLU A 168 8.06 -7.26 -5.47
CA GLU A 168 8.58 -8.29 -6.42
C GLU A 168 9.67 -9.21 -5.84
N ASP A 169 9.47 -9.70 -4.61
CA ASP A 169 10.46 -10.54 -3.97
C ASP A 169 10.56 -11.87 -4.72
N PRO A 170 11.78 -12.39 -4.97
CA PRO A 170 11.96 -13.65 -5.68
C PRO A 170 11.37 -14.85 -4.92
N GLU A 171 11.18 -14.68 -3.61
CA GLU A 171 10.60 -15.66 -2.71
C GLU A 171 9.53 -14.98 -1.85
N VAL A 172 8.37 -15.62 -1.74
CA VAL A 172 7.26 -15.16 -0.90
C VAL A 172 6.95 -16.20 0.16
N CYS A 173 6.61 -15.74 1.35
CA CYS A 173 6.34 -16.57 2.51
C CYS A 173 4.85 -16.61 2.83
N LEU A 174 4.34 -17.79 3.15
CA LEU A 174 2.98 -18.02 3.60
C LEU A 174 2.89 -17.86 5.11
N TYR A 175 1.86 -17.16 5.57
CA TYR A 175 1.51 -16.99 6.98
C TYR A 175 0.10 -17.50 7.23
N ALA A 176 -0.13 -18.04 8.42
CA ALA A 176 -1.46 -18.35 8.92
C ALA A 176 -1.93 -17.24 9.87
N LEU A 177 -2.89 -16.43 9.43
CA LEU A 177 -3.48 -15.37 10.24
C LEU A 177 -4.63 -15.95 11.05
N LYS A 178 -4.56 -15.84 12.37
CA LYS A 178 -5.52 -16.44 13.28
C LYS A 178 -6.90 -15.79 13.11
N LEU A 179 -7.93 -16.62 13.10
CA LEU A 179 -9.34 -16.24 13.07
C LEU A 179 -10.03 -16.75 14.33
N ASN A 180 -10.98 -15.96 14.83
CA ASN A 180 -11.91 -16.29 15.88
C ASN A 180 -13.33 -16.20 15.28
N ASN A 181 -13.92 -17.36 14.96
CA ASN A 181 -15.23 -17.46 14.30
C ASN A 181 -15.31 -16.69 12.96
N GLY A 182 -14.25 -16.75 12.16
CA GLY A 182 -14.19 -16.09 10.85
C GLY A 182 -13.69 -14.64 10.87
N GLU A 183 -13.54 -14.02 12.04
CA GLU A 183 -12.96 -12.66 12.19
C GLU A 183 -11.57 -12.74 12.81
N GLY A 184 -10.59 -12.00 12.26
CA GLY A 184 -9.21 -12.02 12.76
C GLY A 184 -8.54 -10.67 12.91
N VAL A 185 -9.16 -9.60 12.42
CA VAL A 185 -8.60 -8.24 12.49
C VAL A 185 -8.63 -7.79 13.94
N ILE A 186 -7.46 -7.55 14.53
CA ILE A 186 -7.34 -7.10 15.92
C ILE A 186 -7.18 -5.58 16.04
N CYS A 187 -6.61 -4.94 15.02
CA CYS A 187 -6.52 -3.49 14.82
C CYS A 187 -6.51 -3.20 13.31
N LYS A 188 -6.88 -1.98 12.92
CA LYS A 188 -6.91 -1.53 11.52
C LYS A 188 -6.30 -0.15 11.33
N GLY A 189 -6.17 0.30 10.09
CA GLY A 189 -5.62 1.61 9.74
C GLY A 189 -6.28 2.78 10.47
N ASP A 190 -7.60 2.72 10.70
CA ASP A 190 -8.33 3.75 11.45
C ASP A 190 -7.88 3.89 12.91
N ASP A 191 -7.24 2.87 13.48
CA ASP A 191 -6.72 2.88 14.85
C ASP A 191 -5.35 3.56 14.94
N ILE A 192 -4.71 3.87 13.81
CA ILE A 192 -3.38 4.48 13.73
C ILE A 192 -3.50 6.01 13.82
N GLU A 193 -2.69 6.61 14.68
CA GLU A 193 -2.57 8.07 14.85
C GLU A 193 -1.43 8.65 14.02
N SER A 194 -0.29 7.96 13.95
CA SER A 194 0.84 8.36 13.13
C SER A 194 1.55 7.15 12.56
N PHE A 195 2.13 7.31 11.36
CA PHE A 195 2.90 6.27 10.69
C PHE A 195 3.99 6.96 9.87
N VAL A 196 5.26 6.73 10.23
CA VAL A 196 6.41 7.40 9.62
C VAL A 196 7.53 6.39 9.36
N SER A 197 8.30 6.62 8.32
CA SER A 197 9.57 5.93 8.08
C SER A 197 10.73 6.82 8.54
N GLY A 198 11.84 6.19 8.89
CA GLY A 198 13.06 6.86 9.30
C GLY A 198 14.30 6.02 9.03
N ASN A 199 15.45 6.68 9.16
CA ASN A 199 16.75 6.05 9.18
C ASN A 199 17.44 6.55 10.45
N GLU A 200 17.94 5.65 11.29
CA GLU A 200 18.59 6.04 12.53
C GLU A 200 20.01 6.54 12.25
N THR A 201 20.33 7.75 12.70
CA THR A 201 21.64 8.39 12.46
C THR A 201 22.76 7.55 13.07
N GLY A 202 23.53 6.85 12.24
CA GLY A 202 24.66 6.00 12.66
C GLY A 202 24.36 4.50 12.60
N SER A 203 23.09 4.10 12.44
CA SER A 203 22.69 2.76 12.04
C SER A 203 22.44 2.73 10.53
N LYS A 204 22.69 1.59 9.88
CA LYS A 204 22.28 1.38 8.47
C LYS A 204 20.84 0.92 8.35
N GLU A 205 20.14 0.74 9.46
CA GLU A 205 18.82 0.11 9.50
C GLU A 205 17.72 1.16 9.27
N ASN A 206 16.87 0.89 8.28
CA ASN A 206 15.65 1.66 8.07
C ASN A 206 14.56 1.11 9.00
N TYR A 207 13.72 2.01 9.50
CA TYR A 207 12.63 1.63 10.37
C TYR A 207 11.33 2.32 9.98
N ILE A 208 10.23 1.74 10.42
CA ILE A 208 8.91 2.35 10.49
C ILE A 208 8.59 2.57 11.96
N SER A 209 8.11 3.75 12.31
CA SER A 209 7.52 4.02 13.62
C SER A 209 6.07 4.42 13.44
N PHE A 210 5.19 3.83 14.25
CA PHE A 210 3.79 4.18 14.25
C PHE A 210 3.24 4.20 15.66
N SER A 211 2.13 4.91 15.85
CA SER A 211 1.43 4.98 17.12
C SER A 211 -0.06 4.79 16.95
N PHE A 212 -0.69 4.14 17.93
CA PHE A 212 -2.13 3.97 18.00
C PHE A 212 -2.80 5.20 18.60
N LYS A 213 -4.01 5.50 18.12
CA LYS A 213 -4.92 6.46 18.75
C LYS A 213 -5.26 6.01 20.16
N LYS A 214 -5.53 6.99 21.03
CA LYS A 214 -5.83 6.76 22.46
C LYS A 214 -6.86 5.63 22.69
N GLN A 215 -7.92 5.53 21.88
CA GLN A 215 -8.92 4.48 22.06
C GLN A 215 -8.42 3.04 21.79
N ALA A 216 -7.37 2.88 20.99
CA ALA A 216 -6.81 1.59 20.61
C ALA A 216 -5.60 1.18 21.47
N VAL A 217 -4.98 2.12 22.21
CA VAL A 217 -3.78 1.85 23.03
C VAL A 217 -4.01 0.73 24.04
N GLN A 218 -5.15 0.75 24.75
CA GLN A 218 -5.43 -0.28 25.77
C GLN A 218 -5.61 -1.67 25.13
N LEU A 219 -6.37 -1.74 24.03
CA LEU A 219 -6.57 -2.98 23.28
C LEU A 219 -5.23 -3.54 22.78
N TRP A 220 -4.35 -2.67 22.25
CA TRP A 220 -3.03 -3.07 21.78
C TRP A 220 -2.13 -3.59 22.92
N ALA A 221 -2.19 -2.98 24.10
CA ALA A 221 -1.46 -3.46 25.27
C ALA A 221 -1.92 -4.88 25.66
N GLU A 222 -3.23 -5.14 25.70
CA GLU A 222 -3.78 -6.46 26.01
C GLU A 222 -3.39 -7.51 24.96
N ILE A 223 -3.41 -7.14 23.67
CA ILE A 223 -2.97 -7.99 22.56
C ILE A 223 -1.48 -8.34 22.71
N THR A 224 -0.61 -7.36 22.91
CA THR A 224 0.84 -7.59 23.00
C THR A 224 1.20 -8.40 24.24
N LYS A 225 0.55 -8.15 25.37
CA LYS A 225 0.70 -8.92 26.60
C LYS A 225 0.44 -10.41 26.41
N ARG A 226 -0.66 -10.78 25.72
CA ARG A 226 -1.03 -12.19 25.51
C ARG A 226 -0.27 -12.87 24.36
N ASN A 227 0.50 -12.10 23.58
CA ASN A 227 1.28 -12.58 22.44
C ASN A 227 2.80 -12.55 22.67
N SER A 228 3.28 -12.45 23.91
CA SER A 228 4.73 -12.52 24.18
C SER A 228 5.35 -13.78 23.56
N GLY A 229 6.41 -13.60 22.78
CA GLY A 229 7.09 -14.63 21.99
C GLY A 229 6.35 -15.10 20.72
N LYS A 230 5.14 -14.59 20.45
CA LYS A 230 4.36 -14.86 19.24
C LYS A 230 4.34 -13.67 18.30
N ALA A 231 4.13 -13.91 17.02
CA ALA A 231 4.12 -12.83 16.05
C ALA A 231 2.75 -12.17 15.91
N ILE A 232 2.77 -10.87 15.64
CA ILE A 232 1.61 -10.12 15.15
C ILE A 232 1.92 -9.66 13.74
N ALA A 233 1.09 -10.05 12.79
CA ALA A 233 1.24 -9.67 11.40
C ALA A 233 0.62 -8.29 11.14
N MET A 234 1.37 -7.45 10.44
CA MET A 234 0.87 -6.24 9.77
C MET A 234 0.60 -6.60 8.30
N VAL A 235 -0.65 -6.43 7.89
CA VAL A 235 -1.17 -6.85 6.58
C VAL A 235 -1.66 -5.62 5.83
N LEU A 236 -1.19 -5.45 4.60
CA LEU A 236 -1.59 -4.38 3.70
C LEU A 236 -2.21 -4.99 2.44
N ASP A 237 -3.48 -4.67 2.17
CA ASP A 237 -4.27 -5.21 1.05
C ASP A 237 -4.21 -6.75 0.97
N GLY A 238 -4.31 -7.40 2.12
CA GLY A 238 -4.28 -8.86 2.25
C GLY A 238 -2.89 -9.50 2.13
N LYS A 239 -1.83 -8.72 1.99
CA LYS A 239 -0.44 -9.19 1.95
C LYS A 239 0.28 -8.90 3.25
N VAL A 240 1.02 -9.88 3.77
CA VAL A 240 1.81 -9.70 4.99
C VAL A 240 3.04 -8.85 4.68
N ILE A 241 3.19 -7.75 5.40
CA ILE A 241 4.31 -6.80 5.22
C ILE A 241 5.35 -7.02 6.33
N PHE A 242 4.89 -7.19 7.57
CA PHE A 242 5.71 -7.50 8.73
C PHE A 242 5.01 -8.56 9.59
N ALA A 243 5.78 -9.40 10.28
CA ALA A 243 5.27 -10.32 11.29
C ALA A 243 6.30 -10.55 12.41
N PRO A 244 6.71 -9.49 13.15
CA PRO A 244 7.68 -9.62 14.22
C PRO A 244 7.10 -10.35 15.43
N ALA A 245 7.95 -11.07 16.16
CA ALA A 245 7.61 -11.60 17.47
C ALA A 245 7.46 -10.44 18.48
N VAL A 246 6.41 -10.47 19.29
CA VAL A 246 6.24 -9.52 20.39
C VAL A 246 7.19 -9.89 21.51
N MET A 247 8.04 -8.95 21.92
CA MET A 247 8.98 -9.15 23.02
C MET A 247 8.31 -8.90 24.37
N ASP A 248 7.73 -7.70 24.52
CA ASP A 248 7.13 -7.22 25.76
C ASP A 248 5.75 -6.58 25.51
N GLU A 249 4.96 -6.41 26.57
CA GLU A 249 3.70 -5.66 26.56
C GLU A 249 3.95 -4.19 26.15
N ILE A 250 3.22 -3.70 25.14
CA ILE A 250 3.36 -2.33 24.62
C ILE A 250 2.23 -1.45 25.15
N THR A 251 2.43 -0.88 26.34
CA THR A 251 1.43 0.00 27.00
C THR A 251 1.39 1.42 26.45
N SER A 252 2.42 1.83 25.70
CA SER A 252 2.51 3.18 25.13
C SER A 252 1.72 3.37 23.83
N GLY A 253 1.31 2.26 23.19
CA GLY A 253 0.74 2.27 21.84
C GLY A 253 1.73 2.67 20.74
N LYS A 254 3.02 2.82 21.04
CA LYS A 254 4.07 3.15 20.05
C LYS A 254 4.81 1.90 19.66
N CYS A 255 4.97 1.70 18.36
CA CYS A 255 5.67 0.57 17.78
C CYS A 255 6.80 1.06 16.87
N THR A 256 7.89 0.30 16.84
CA THR A 256 8.96 0.46 15.87
C THR A 256 9.18 -0.87 15.19
N LEU A 257 9.14 -0.88 13.87
CA LEU A 257 9.40 -2.04 13.03
C LEU A 257 10.69 -1.78 12.28
N THR A 258 11.62 -2.72 12.36
CA THR A 258 12.78 -2.75 11.50
C THR A 258 12.70 -3.96 10.56
N GLY A 259 13.57 -4.01 9.57
CA GLY A 259 13.63 -5.10 8.62
C GLY A 259 14.59 -4.82 7.47
N GLY A 260 14.84 -5.82 6.64
CA GLY A 260 15.74 -5.74 5.48
C GLY A 260 15.23 -4.86 4.33
N PHE A 261 14.24 -3.98 4.57
CA PHE A 261 13.71 -3.09 3.54
C PHE A 261 14.62 -1.88 3.31
N THR A 262 14.67 -1.46 2.05
CA THR A 262 15.33 -0.22 1.64
C THR A 262 14.57 1.01 2.14
N ALA A 263 15.22 2.17 2.18
CA ALA A 263 14.58 3.43 2.55
C ALA A 263 13.38 3.76 1.65
N VAL A 264 13.49 3.46 0.34
CA VAL A 264 12.40 3.67 -0.62
C VAL A 264 11.19 2.81 -0.29
N GLN A 265 11.42 1.54 0.03
CA GLN A 265 10.37 0.60 0.42
C GLN A 265 9.68 1.00 1.73
N MET A 266 10.45 1.42 2.74
CA MET A 266 9.88 1.92 4.00
C MET A 266 9.06 3.18 3.80
N ASN A 267 9.56 4.13 2.98
CA ASN A 267 8.84 5.36 2.64
C ASN A 267 7.54 5.06 1.87
N TYR A 268 7.57 4.07 0.98
CA TYR A 268 6.38 3.62 0.24
C TYR A 268 5.30 3.10 1.20
N ILE A 269 5.68 2.16 2.08
CA ILE A 269 4.75 1.58 3.07
C ILE A 269 4.19 2.69 3.96
N ALA A 270 5.05 3.59 4.45
CA ALA A 270 4.63 4.70 5.29
C ALA A 270 3.67 5.66 4.55
N ALA A 271 3.93 5.96 3.27
CA ALA A 271 3.05 6.81 2.48
C ALA A 271 1.65 6.21 2.31
N ILE A 272 1.53 4.90 2.07
CA ILE A 272 0.22 4.24 2.00
C ILE A 272 -0.46 4.23 3.37
N CYS A 273 0.20 3.71 4.40
CA CYS A 273 -0.38 3.49 5.72
C CYS A 273 -0.76 4.80 6.44
N ALA A 274 0.01 5.87 6.28
CA ALA A 274 -0.26 7.16 6.92
C ALA A 274 -1.48 7.90 6.33
N ASN A 275 -1.83 7.60 5.09
CA ASN A 275 -2.83 8.38 4.33
C ASN A 275 -4.16 7.65 4.12
N GLY A 276 -4.30 6.44 4.69
CA GLY A 276 -5.55 5.71 4.76
C GLY A 276 -5.94 4.98 3.47
N GLU A 277 -7.08 4.32 3.56
CA GLU A 277 -7.66 3.47 2.52
C GLU A 277 -8.41 4.31 1.46
N LEU A 278 -8.21 4.02 0.18
CA LEU A 278 -9.01 4.60 -0.89
C LEU A 278 -10.47 4.12 -0.76
N PRO A 279 -11.48 5.00 -0.77
CA PRO A 279 -12.88 4.58 -0.62
C PRO A 279 -13.36 3.75 -1.82
N VAL A 280 -12.75 3.93 -3.00
CA VAL A 280 -13.07 3.17 -4.22
C VAL A 280 -11.82 2.59 -4.86
N SER A 281 -11.98 1.51 -5.60
CA SER A 281 -10.89 0.83 -6.30
C SER A 281 -10.65 1.44 -7.67
N PHE A 282 -9.39 1.47 -8.13
CA PHE A 282 -8.98 2.10 -9.39
C PHE A 282 -8.09 1.19 -10.24
N LYS A 283 -8.17 1.38 -11.57
CA LYS A 283 -7.21 0.84 -12.52
C LYS A 283 -6.72 1.93 -13.48
N VAL A 284 -5.50 1.79 -13.96
CA VAL A 284 -4.95 2.67 -15.01
C VAL A 284 -5.64 2.37 -16.36
N VAL A 285 -5.98 3.41 -17.13
CA VAL A 285 -6.69 3.32 -18.44
C VAL A 285 -6.13 4.24 -19.52
N ASN A 286 -4.90 4.72 -19.35
CA ASN A 286 -4.25 5.64 -20.30
C ASN A 286 -3.69 4.94 -21.54
#